data_AF-A0A4Y2LYC5-F1
#
_entry.id   AF-A0A4Y2LYC5-F1
#
_cell.length_a   1.000
_cell.length_b   1.000
_cell.length_c   1.000
_cell.angle_alpha   90.00
_cell.angle_beta   90.00
_cell.angle_gamma   90.00
#
_symmetry.space_group_name_H-M   'P 1'
#
loop_
_entity.id
_entity.type
_entity.pdbx_description
1 polymer ?
#
loop_
_entity_poly.entity_id
_entity_poly.type
_entity_poly.pdbx_seq_one_letter_code
_entity_poly.pdbx_strand_id
1 'polypeptide(L)'
;MQSPWDIAQKTWQFGPWSFVPFQMATAANRVLRLYISSSNPSGNLKEIVGFILKSYMHVLFAIKKSKYFTDGRKQVFQAIQTSRYLSDELLQVVDPVIQRNAFFEHTENALLAMLVNEREHIRELGYRRILKARQIVPKKKTVRNFGPPKINFQASNYIEIVNWNSCVVYPPPMLRGLSEDDIKSLINSDTTPIREI
;
A
#
# COMPACT_ATOMS: atom_id res chain seq x y z
N MET A 1 15.95 11.22 -29.75
CA MET A 1 15.25 9.94 -29.48
C MET A 1 15.01 9.89 -27.98
N GLN A 2 13.76 9.93 -27.52
CA GLN A 2 13.42 10.00 -26.09
C GLN A 2 13.81 8.67 -25.40
N SER A 3 14.39 8.72 -24.20
CA SER A 3 14.74 7.50 -23.46
C SER A 3 13.46 6.72 -23.13
N PRO A 4 13.45 5.37 -23.19
CA PRO A 4 12.34 4.55 -22.70
C PRO A 4 11.95 4.90 -21.25
N TRP A 5 12.91 5.39 -20.46
CA TRP A 5 12.71 5.86 -19.09
C TRP A 5 11.99 7.20 -18.99
N ASP A 6 12.10 8.08 -20.00
CA ASP A 6 11.36 9.35 -20.02
C ASP A 6 9.86 9.12 -20.26
N ILE A 7 9.52 8.06 -21.01
CA ILE A 7 8.14 7.63 -21.25
C ILE A 7 7.55 6.99 -19.98
N ALA A 8 8.36 6.23 -19.24
CA ALA A 8 7.98 5.76 -17.92
C ALA A 8 7.75 6.97 -16.99
N GLN A 9 8.71 7.86 -16.79
CA GLN A 9 8.53 8.99 -15.87
C GLN A 9 7.29 9.86 -16.16
N LYS A 10 6.93 10.07 -17.43
CA LYS A 10 5.70 10.82 -17.81
C LYS A 10 4.39 10.06 -17.57
N THR A 11 4.35 8.76 -17.80
CA THR A 11 3.14 7.93 -17.58
C THR A 11 2.84 7.72 -16.09
N TRP A 12 3.87 7.88 -15.25
CA TRP A 12 3.78 7.71 -13.82
C TRP A 12 3.51 9.02 -13.06
N GLN A 13 2.91 10.08 -13.62
CA GLN A 13 2.66 11.37 -12.90
C GLN A 13 1.23 11.63 -12.39
N PHE A 14 0.24 10.76 -12.63
CA PHE A 14 -1.16 11.08 -12.30
C PHE A 14 -1.70 10.34 -11.06
N GLY A 15 -2.62 11.01 -10.34
CA GLY A 15 -3.19 10.67 -9.04
C GLY A 15 -4.10 9.42 -8.98
N PRO A 16 -4.96 9.30 -7.94
CA PRO A 16 -5.34 8.04 -7.32
C PRO A 16 -6.13 7.10 -8.25
N TRP A 17 -5.49 5.98 -8.59
CA TRP A 17 -5.96 4.61 -8.92
C TRP A 17 -7.25 4.33 -9.71
N SER A 18 -8.02 5.30 -10.21
CA SER A 18 -9.25 5.01 -10.99
C SER A 18 -9.07 5.08 -12.51
N PHE A 19 -8.09 5.80 -13.04
CA PHE A 19 -7.86 5.93 -14.51
C PHE A 19 -6.50 5.40 -15.00
N VAL A 20 -5.56 5.12 -14.09
CA VAL A 20 -4.18 4.70 -14.41
C VAL A 20 -4.01 3.20 -14.77
N PRO A 21 -4.80 2.23 -14.24
CA PRO A 21 -4.54 0.81 -14.47
C PRO A 21 -4.57 0.38 -15.96
N PHE A 22 -5.46 0.97 -16.77
CA PHE A 22 -5.61 0.61 -18.18
C PHE A 22 -4.44 1.11 -19.05
N GLN A 23 -3.93 2.31 -18.79
CA GLN A 23 -2.81 2.86 -19.53
C GLN A 23 -1.52 2.09 -19.22
N MET A 24 -1.31 1.73 -17.96
CA MET A 24 -0.15 0.94 -17.54
C MET A 24 -0.20 -0.51 -18.03
N ALA A 25 -1.37 -1.16 -17.99
CA ALA A 25 -1.53 -2.49 -18.58
C ALA A 25 -1.27 -2.48 -20.09
N THR A 26 -1.70 -1.43 -20.79
CA THR A 26 -1.42 -1.26 -22.22
C THR A 26 0.07 -1.07 -22.49
N ALA A 27 0.78 -0.28 -21.68
CA ALA A 27 2.22 -0.11 -21.77
C ALA A 27 2.97 -1.42 -21.51
N ALA A 28 2.61 -2.15 -20.45
CA ALA A 28 3.19 -3.46 -20.14
C ALA A 28 2.97 -4.45 -21.30
N ASN A 29 1.76 -4.52 -21.85
CA ASN A 29 1.45 -5.39 -22.98
C ASN A 29 2.24 -5.01 -24.25
N ARG A 30 2.48 -3.72 -24.51
CA ARG A 30 3.33 -3.26 -25.62
C ARG A 30 4.79 -3.70 -25.43
N VAL A 31 5.33 -3.56 -24.22
CA VAL A 31 6.70 -4.00 -23.90
C VAL A 31 6.83 -5.52 -24.04
N LEU A 32 5.86 -6.29 -23.53
CA LEU A 32 5.86 -7.75 -23.66
C LEU A 32 5.79 -8.18 -25.13
N ARG A 33 4.96 -7.52 -25.96
CA ARG A 33 4.89 -7.79 -27.39
C ARG A 33 6.22 -7.47 -28.09
N LEU A 34 6.85 -6.34 -27.74
CA LEU A 34 8.16 -5.94 -28.27
C LEU A 34 9.25 -6.96 -27.94
N TYR A 35 9.22 -7.51 -26.72
CA TYR A 35 10.16 -8.54 -26.28
C TYR A 35 10.00 -9.83 -27.12
N ILE A 36 8.76 -10.31 -27.29
CA ILE A 36 8.49 -11.53 -28.06
C ILE A 36 8.84 -11.36 -29.55
N SER A 37 8.65 -10.16 -30.11
CA SER A 37 8.98 -9.89 -31.52
C SER A 37 10.47 -9.65 -31.78
N SER A 38 11.31 -9.57 -30.74
CA SER A 38 12.74 -9.29 -30.87
C SER A 38 13.54 -10.59 -30.84
N SER A 39 14.26 -10.91 -31.92
CA SER A 39 15.12 -12.12 -31.99
C SER A 39 16.30 -12.08 -31.01
N ASN A 40 16.81 -10.89 -30.67
CA ASN A 40 17.87 -10.69 -29.67
C ASN A 40 17.55 -9.49 -28.76
N PRO A 41 16.74 -9.67 -27.70
CA PRO A 41 16.32 -8.56 -26.84
C PRO A 41 17.48 -8.03 -25.98
N SER A 42 17.56 -6.71 -25.86
CA SER A 42 18.58 -6.03 -25.06
C SER A 42 18.48 -6.36 -23.55
N GLY A 43 19.58 -6.19 -22.81
CA GLY A 43 19.60 -6.38 -21.35
C GLY A 43 18.53 -5.55 -20.65
N ASN A 44 18.44 -4.26 -20.98
CA ASN A 44 17.42 -3.35 -20.42
C ASN A 44 16.00 -3.83 -20.71
N LEU A 45 15.73 -4.36 -21.91
CA LEU A 45 14.41 -4.89 -22.25
C LEU A 45 14.08 -6.14 -21.42
N LYS A 46 15.06 -7.04 -21.21
CA LYS A 46 14.92 -8.21 -20.32
C LYS A 46 14.63 -7.80 -18.88
N GLU A 47 15.29 -6.75 -18.38
CA GLU A 47 15.05 -6.23 -17.03
C GLU A 47 13.64 -5.67 -16.86
N ILE A 48 13.18 -4.84 -17.81
CA ILE A 48 11.81 -4.29 -17.77
C ILE A 48 10.77 -5.41 -17.83
N VAL A 49 10.96 -6.40 -18.71
CA VAL A 49 10.08 -7.57 -18.77
C VAL A 49 10.12 -8.37 -17.47
N GLY A 50 11.30 -8.54 -16.89
CA GLY A 50 11.48 -9.13 -15.57
C GLY A 50 10.68 -8.40 -14.50
N PHE A 51 10.74 -7.07 -14.47
CA PHE A 51 9.95 -6.23 -13.57
C PHE A 51 8.45 -6.40 -13.77
N ILE A 52 7.99 -6.39 -15.03
CA ILE A 52 6.58 -6.57 -15.38
C ILE A 52 6.07 -7.91 -14.82
N LEU A 53 6.79 -9.00 -15.07
CA LEU A 53 6.34 -10.34 -14.71
C LEU A 53 6.49 -10.62 -13.20
N LYS A 54 7.62 -10.26 -12.60
CA LYS A 54 7.94 -10.61 -11.20
C LYS A 54 7.30 -9.68 -10.18
N SER A 55 7.08 -8.41 -10.51
CA SER A 55 6.55 -7.42 -9.56
C SER A 55 5.20 -6.87 -10.01
N TYR A 56 5.15 -6.13 -11.12
CA TYR A 56 3.96 -5.38 -11.52
C TYR A 56 2.71 -6.25 -11.67
N MET A 57 2.81 -7.38 -12.40
CA MET A 57 1.66 -8.27 -12.61
C MET A 57 1.18 -8.91 -11.32
N HIS A 58 2.10 -9.33 -10.44
CA HIS A 58 1.75 -9.93 -9.15
C HIS A 58 0.92 -8.96 -8.29
N VAL A 59 1.35 -7.70 -8.20
CA VAL A 59 0.62 -6.65 -7.45
C VAL A 59 -0.70 -6.31 -8.14
N LEU A 60 -0.72 -6.17 -9.46
CA LEU A 60 -1.93 -5.87 -10.23
C LEU A 60 -3.00 -6.95 -10.03
N PHE A 61 -2.63 -8.22 -10.11
CA PHE A 61 -3.56 -9.33 -9.87
C PHE A 61 -4.04 -9.36 -8.43
N ALA A 62 -3.17 -9.10 -7.45
CA ALA A 62 -3.57 -9.03 -6.04
C ALA A 62 -4.61 -7.92 -5.79
N ILE A 63 -4.40 -6.74 -6.38
CA ILE A 63 -5.38 -5.63 -6.34
C ILE A 63 -6.70 -6.06 -6.98
N LYS A 64 -6.66 -6.66 -8.17
CA LYS A 64 -7.88 -7.06 -8.92
C LYS A 64 -8.66 -8.18 -8.25
N LYS A 65 -8.00 -9.08 -7.53
CA LYS A 65 -8.64 -10.19 -6.80
C LYS A 65 -9.13 -9.79 -5.41
N SER A 66 -8.62 -8.70 -4.86
CA SER A 66 -8.99 -8.27 -3.51
C SER A 66 -10.44 -7.82 -3.47
N LYS A 67 -11.14 -8.28 -2.43
CA LYS A 67 -12.54 -7.92 -2.15
C LYS A 67 -12.66 -6.80 -1.13
N TYR A 68 -11.64 -6.60 -0.31
CA TYR A 68 -11.70 -5.76 0.89
C TYR A 68 -10.66 -4.64 0.83
N PHE A 69 -11.05 -3.42 1.19
CA PHE A 69 -10.13 -2.29 1.23
C PHE A 69 -9.01 -2.48 2.27
N THR A 70 -9.22 -3.33 3.28
CA THR A 70 -8.26 -3.67 4.33
C THR A 70 -7.06 -4.47 3.82
N ASP A 71 -7.16 -5.08 2.64
CA ASP A 71 -6.04 -5.74 1.98
C ASP A 71 -5.06 -4.77 1.33
N GLY A 72 -5.40 -3.48 1.20
CA GLY A 72 -4.56 -2.50 0.52
C GLY A 72 -3.13 -2.43 1.06
N ARG A 73 -2.95 -2.59 2.38
CA ARG A 73 -1.61 -2.63 3.01
C ARG A 73 -0.82 -3.87 2.64
N LYS A 74 -1.48 -5.01 2.51
CA LYS A 74 -0.85 -6.25 2.04
C LYS A 74 -0.37 -6.09 0.59
N GLN A 75 -1.12 -5.36 -0.23
CA GLN A 75 -0.75 -5.08 -1.63
C GLN A 75 0.44 -4.12 -1.73
N VAL A 76 0.48 -3.06 -0.91
CA VAL A 76 1.66 -2.18 -0.80
C VAL A 76 2.87 -2.98 -0.34
N PHE A 77 2.72 -3.82 0.68
CA PHE A 77 3.78 -4.71 1.14
C PHE A 77 4.27 -5.64 0.04
N GLN A 78 3.36 -6.25 -0.72
CA GLN A 78 3.71 -7.12 -1.82
C GLN A 78 4.48 -6.39 -2.93
N ALA A 79 4.16 -5.11 -3.18
CA ALA A 79 4.93 -4.28 -4.12
C ALA A 79 6.37 -4.06 -3.64
N ILE A 80 6.56 -3.78 -2.34
CA ILE A 80 7.89 -3.67 -1.72
C ILE A 80 8.62 -5.02 -1.81
N GLN A 81 7.98 -6.12 -1.41
CA GLN A 81 8.62 -7.43 -1.40
C GLN A 81 9.03 -7.90 -2.80
N THR A 82 8.15 -7.72 -3.79
CA THR A 82 8.42 -8.18 -5.15
C THR A 82 9.40 -7.29 -5.92
N SER A 83 9.70 -6.08 -5.44
CA SER A 83 10.71 -5.20 -6.03
C SER A 83 12.12 -5.38 -5.45
N ARG A 84 12.26 -6.00 -4.27
CA ARG A 84 13.57 -6.21 -3.59
C ARG A 84 14.63 -6.97 -4.37
N TYR A 85 14.28 -7.70 -5.43
CA TYR A 85 15.27 -8.39 -6.25
C TYR A 85 15.98 -7.46 -7.25
N LEU A 86 15.45 -6.25 -7.44
CA LEU A 86 16.02 -5.25 -8.34
C LEU A 86 17.36 -4.73 -7.79
N SER A 87 18.21 -4.22 -8.68
CA SER A 87 19.43 -3.51 -8.29
C SER A 87 19.10 -2.20 -7.57
N ASP A 88 20.03 -1.70 -6.78
CA ASP A 88 19.88 -0.43 -6.06
C ASP A 88 19.56 0.75 -7.00
N GLU A 89 20.17 0.78 -8.19
CA GLU A 89 19.88 1.78 -9.23
C GLU A 89 18.41 1.76 -9.67
N LEU A 90 17.82 0.58 -9.82
CA LEU A 90 16.42 0.43 -10.20
C LEU A 90 15.48 0.70 -9.02
N LEU A 91 15.88 0.33 -7.80
CA LEU A 91 15.12 0.66 -6.59
C LEU A 91 15.01 2.17 -6.38
N GLN A 92 16.05 2.96 -6.72
CA GLN A 92 15.97 4.42 -6.69
C GLN A 92 14.89 5.00 -7.61
N VAL A 93 14.45 4.25 -8.64
CA VAL A 93 13.34 4.64 -9.52
C VAL A 93 12.00 4.10 -9.02
N VAL A 94 11.97 2.85 -8.55
CA VAL A 94 10.74 2.14 -8.16
C VAL A 94 10.24 2.56 -6.77
N ASP A 95 11.12 2.74 -5.80
CA ASP A 95 10.72 3.07 -4.42
C ASP A 95 9.98 4.41 -4.33
N PRO A 96 10.45 5.52 -4.97
CA PRO A 96 9.69 6.77 -4.96
C PRO A 96 8.29 6.64 -5.54
N VAL A 97 8.14 5.76 -6.54
CA VAL A 97 6.85 5.46 -7.17
C VAL A 97 5.92 4.73 -6.20
N ILE A 98 6.42 3.71 -5.49
CA ILE A 98 5.65 3.02 -4.45
C ILE A 98 5.27 4.00 -3.33
N GLN A 99 6.23 4.80 -2.86
CA GLN A 99 6.03 5.80 -1.80
C GLN A 99 4.94 6.82 -2.16
N ARG A 100 4.93 7.31 -3.40
CA ARG A 100 3.92 8.29 -3.84
C ARG A 100 2.51 7.67 -3.92
N ASN A 101 2.42 6.36 -4.05
CA ASN A 101 1.16 5.63 -4.16
C ASN A 101 0.72 4.94 -2.85
N ALA A 102 1.48 5.08 -1.76
CA ALA A 102 1.25 4.41 -0.48
C ALA A 102 0.08 4.99 0.36
N PHE A 103 -1.03 5.40 -0.27
CA PHE A 103 -2.20 5.96 0.42
C PHE A 103 -2.90 4.95 1.35
N PHE A 104 -2.81 3.66 1.05
CA PHE A 104 -3.35 2.60 1.91
C PHE A 104 -2.60 2.49 3.25
N GLU A 105 -1.40 3.06 3.34
CA GLU A 105 -0.62 3.11 4.58
C GLU A 105 -1.01 4.29 5.48
N HIS A 106 -1.94 5.16 5.04
CA HIS A 106 -2.49 6.19 5.90
C HIS A 106 -2.99 5.60 7.23
N THR A 107 -2.72 6.27 8.35
CA THR A 107 -2.88 5.68 9.69
C THR A 107 -4.31 5.18 9.95
N GLU A 108 -5.32 5.84 9.40
CA GLU A 108 -6.72 5.42 9.52
C GLU A 108 -6.98 4.07 8.83
N ASN A 109 -6.50 3.91 7.60
CA ASN A 109 -6.61 2.66 6.83
C ASN A 109 -5.80 1.56 7.51
N ALA A 110 -4.62 1.91 8.03
CA ALA A 110 -3.78 1.00 8.80
C ALA A 110 -4.46 0.47 10.05
N LEU A 111 -5.16 1.32 10.81
CA LEU A 111 -5.91 0.88 11.98
C LEU A 111 -7.08 -0.02 11.60
N LEU A 112 -7.86 0.34 10.56
CA LEU A 112 -8.98 -0.50 10.10
C LEU A 112 -8.50 -1.89 9.65
N ALA A 113 -7.39 -1.97 8.92
CA ALA A 113 -6.79 -3.24 8.52
C ALA A 113 -6.28 -4.07 9.72
N MET A 114 -5.85 -3.43 10.81
CA MET A 114 -5.47 -4.13 12.04
C MET A 114 -6.68 -4.72 12.77
N LEU A 115 -7.86 -4.08 12.72
CA LEU A 115 -9.05 -4.57 13.41
C LEU A 115 -9.61 -5.88 12.82
N VAL A 116 -9.49 -6.06 11.51
CA VAL A 116 -9.93 -7.28 10.82
C VAL A 116 -8.81 -8.32 10.69
N ASN A 117 -7.69 -8.12 11.38
CA ASN A 117 -6.56 -9.02 11.29
C ASN A 117 -6.91 -10.40 11.85
N GLU A 118 -6.38 -11.46 11.25
CA GLU A 118 -6.55 -12.82 11.76
C GLU A 118 -5.85 -13.01 13.12
N ARG A 119 -4.73 -12.32 13.32
CA ARG A 119 -3.94 -12.41 14.56
C ARG A 119 -4.52 -11.50 15.63
N GLU A 120 -4.89 -12.09 16.75
CA GLU A 120 -5.54 -11.39 17.87
C GLU A 120 -4.72 -10.25 18.46
N HIS A 121 -3.44 -10.50 18.76
CA HIS A 121 -2.54 -9.46 19.28
C HIS A 121 -2.41 -8.24 18.36
N ILE A 122 -2.63 -8.40 17.04
CA ILE A 122 -2.64 -7.28 16.09
C ILE A 122 -3.95 -6.50 16.17
N ARG A 123 -5.09 -7.20 16.31
CA ARG A 123 -6.40 -6.55 16.55
C ARG A 123 -6.37 -5.73 17.83
N GLU A 124 -5.88 -6.33 18.90
CA GLU A 124 -5.73 -5.68 20.21
C GLU A 124 -4.85 -4.42 20.11
N LEU A 125 -3.69 -4.53 19.44
CA LEU A 125 -2.82 -3.38 19.20
C LEU A 125 -3.55 -2.27 18.41
N GLY A 126 -4.39 -2.64 17.45
CA GLY A 126 -5.24 -1.71 16.70
C GLY A 126 -6.20 -0.94 17.61
N TYR A 127 -6.95 -1.64 18.46
CA TYR A 127 -7.86 -1.02 19.42
C TYR A 127 -7.15 -0.08 20.40
N ARG A 128 -6.02 -0.51 20.97
CA ARG A 128 -5.21 0.31 21.89
C ARG A 128 -4.72 1.60 21.20
N ARG A 129 -4.30 1.52 19.93
CA ARG A 129 -3.88 2.71 19.15
C ARG A 129 -5.03 3.65 18.87
N ILE A 130 -6.23 3.15 18.60
CA ILE A 130 -7.43 3.97 18.39
C ILE A 130 -7.78 4.74 19.68
N LEU A 131 -7.79 4.06 20.83
CA LEU A 131 -8.04 4.72 22.13
C LEU A 131 -7.03 5.83 22.39
N LYS A 132 -5.74 5.57 22.19
CA LYS A 132 -4.68 6.58 22.33
C LYS A 132 -4.88 7.75 21.37
N ALA A 133 -5.25 7.49 20.12
CA ALA A 133 -5.51 8.55 19.14
C ALA A 133 -6.70 9.45 19.52
N ARG A 134 -7.78 8.88 20.09
CA ARG A 134 -8.94 9.65 20.57
C ARG A 134 -8.60 10.60 21.73
N GLN A 135 -7.65 10.21 22.59
CA GLN A 135 -7.20 11.03 23.72
C GLN A 135 -6.30 12.19 23.28
N ILE A 136 -5.46 11.98 22.27
CA ILE A 136 -4.46 12.96 21.82
C ILE A 136 -5.06 13.99 20.86
N VAL A 137 -5.92 13.56 19.94
CA VAL A 137 -6.44 14.44 18.89
C VAL A 137 -7.41 15.46 19.50
N PRO A 138 -7.16 16.78 19.37
CA PRO A 138 -8.04 17.81 19.89
C PRO A 138 -9.47 17.64 19.35
N LYS A 139 -10.48 17.85 20.19
CA LYS A 139 -11.90 17.82 19.78
C LYS A 139 -12.27 18.88 18.73
N LYS A 140 -11.37 19.83 18.44
CA LYS A 140 -11.58 20.86 17.40
C LYS A 140 -11.42 20.24 16.01
N LYS A 141 -12.36 20.57 15.11
CA LYS A 141 -12.36 20.14 13.71
C LYS A 141 -11.24 20.84 12.93
N THR A 142 -10.03 20.30 12.97
CA THR A 142 -8.99 20.65 11.99
C THR A 142 -9.12 19.74 10.78
N VAL A 143 -8.89 20.28 9.58
CA VAL A 143 -8.81 19.48 8.35
C VAL A 143 -7.63 18.51 8.49
N ARG A 144 -7.86 17.23 8.22
CA ARG A 144 -6.82 16.20 8.27
C ARG A 144 -6.00 16.27 6.99
N ASN A 145 -4.68 16.26 7.10
CA ASN A 145 -3.81 16.19 5.93
C ASN A 145 -3.85 14.76 5.36
N PHE A 146 -4.47 14.59 4.20
CA PHE A 146 -4.50 13.31 3.51
C PHE A 146 -3.34 13.22 2.52
N GLY A 147 -2.29 12.49 2.92
CA GLY A 147 -1.13 12.22 2.08
C GLY A 147 -0.53 10.85 2.43
N PRO A 148 0.28 10.26 1.53
CA PRO A 148 0.94 9.00 1.82
C PRO A 148 1.98 9.23 2.94
N PRO A 149 1.98 8.41 4.02
CA PRO A 149 3.00 8.51 5.05
C PRO A 149 4.34 7.98 4.51
N LYS A 150 5.44 8.37 5.16
CA LYS A 150 6.74 7.77 4.86
C LYS A 150 6.71 6.27 5.21
N ILE A 151 6.99 5.43 4.21
CA ILE A 151 6.95 3.97 4.36
C ILE A 151 8.35 3.37 4.51
N ASN A 152 8.43 2.26 5.23
CA ASN A 152 9.65 1.49 5.42
C ASN A 152 9.79 0.39 4.34
N PHE A 153 10.68 0.62 3.37
CA PHE A 153 10.99 -0.36 2.32
C PHE A 153 11.69 -1.63 2.84
N GLN A 154 12.28 -1.58 4.03
CA GLN A 154 12.95 -2.71 4.69
C GLN A 154 12.03 -3.48 5.65
N ALA A 155 10.73 -3.17 5.70
CA ALA A 155 9.78 -3.85 6.59
C ALA A 155 9.74 -5.37 6.35
N SER A 156 9.74 -6.18 7.42
CA SER A 156 9.62 -7.64 7.27
C SER A 156 8.17 -8.10 7.22
N ASN A 157 7.25 -7.24 7.65
CA ASN A 157 5.82 -7.48 7.69
C ASN A 157 5.05 -6.20 7.30
N TYR A 158 3.88 -6.33 6.67
CA TYR A 158 3.03 -5.20 6.31
C TYR A 158 2.63 -4.31 7.50
N ILE A 159 2.64 -4.87 8.72
CA ILE A 159 2.33 -4.13 9.95
C ILE A 159 3.42 -3.09 10.27
N GLU A 160 4.66 -3.36 9.87
CA GLU A 160 5.87 -2.55 10.13
C GLU A 160 6.15 -1.50 9.05
N ILE A 161 5.32 -1.44 7.99
CA ILE A 161 5.52 -0.48 6.89
C ILE A 161 5.47 0.96 7.39
N VAL A 162 4.55 1.26 8.30
CA VAL A 162 4.36 2.61 8.84
C VAL A 162 5.12 2.74 10.15
N ASN A 163 5.98 3.76 10.22
CA ASN A 163 6.56 4.16 11.50
C ASN A 163 5.55 5.01 12.29
N TRP A 164 4.87 4.34 13.23
CA TRP A 164 3.88 4.94 14.10
C TRP A 164 4.40 6.05 15.01
N ASN A 165 5.72 6.13 15.25
CA ASN A 165 6.31 7.19 16.07
C ASN A 165 6.51 8.49 15.28
N SER A 166 6.58 8.41 13.94
CA SER A 166 6.77 9.57 13.06
C SER A 166 5.48 10.08 12.42
N CYS A 167 4.38 9.32 12.52
CA CYS A 167 3.12 9.67 11.86
C CYS A 167 2.08 10.17 12.88
N VAL A 168 1.32 11.20 12.50
CA VAL A 168 0.15 11.63 13.27
C VAL A 168 -0.95 10.58 13.09
N VAL A 169 -1.43 10.03 14.19
CA VAL A 169 -2.47 9.00 14.18
C VAL A 169 -3.83 9.65 14.44
N TYR A 170 -4.72 9.56 13.46
CA TYR A 170 -6.11 9.98 13.61
C TYR A 170 -7.03 8.79 13.90
N PRO A 171 -8.07 8.97 14.75
CA PRO A 171 -9.09 7.95 14.92
C PRO A 171 -9.89 7.78 13.61
N PRO A 172 -10.11 6.55 13.13
CA PRO A 172 -10.87 6.29 11.91
C PRO A 172 -12.30 6.86 12.01
N PRO A 173 -12.76 7.69 11.05
CA PRO A 173 -14.10 8.26 11.05
C PRO A 173 -15.20 7.21 11.11
N MET A 174 -14.99 6.05 10.47
CA MET A 174 -15.92 4.92 10.48
C MET A 174 -16.22 4.40 11.89
N LEU A 175 -15.28 4.57 12.83
CA LEU A 175 -15.44 4.11 14.20
C LEU A 175 -15.97 5.21 15.12
N ARG A 176 -16.34 6.39 14.60
CA ARG A 176 -16.79 7.53 15.45
C ARG A 176 -17.99 7.17 16.33
N GLY A 177 -18.89 6.30 15.86
CA GLY A 177 -20.07 5.89 16.60
C GLY A 177 -19.80 4.93 17.77
N LEU A 178 -18.64 4.26 17.80
CA LEU A 178 -18.28 3.36 18.90
C LEU A 178 -17.76 4.16 20.09
N SER A 179 -18.29 3.90 21.29
CA SER A 179 -17.79 4.54 22.51
C SER A 179 -16.39 4.04 22.88
N GLU A 180 -15.70 4.73 23.77
CA GLU A 180 -14.40 4.26 24.26
C GLU A 180 -14.54 2.99 25.10
N ASP A 181 -15.65 2.84 25.82
CA ASP A 181 -15.91 1.67 26.65
C ASP A 181 -16.26 0.44 25.80
N ASP A 182 -16.95 0.63 24.66
CA ASP A 182 -17.15 -0.43 23.66
C ASP A 182 -15.80 -0.91 23.10
N ILE A 183 -14.86 -0.01 22.82
CA ILE A 183 -13.53 -0.39 22.34
C ILE A 183 -12.75 -1.13 23.43
N LYS A 184 -12.87 -0.72 24.70
CA LYS A 184 -12.22 -1.43 25.82
C LYS A 184 -12.82 -2.82 26.03
N SER A 185 -14.13 -3.00 25.87
CA SER A 185 -14.76 -4.32 26.00
C SER A 185 -14.31 -5.27 24.89
N LEU A 186 -14.08 -4.77 23.67
CA LEU A 186 -13.52 -5.52 22.55
C LEU A 186 -12.07 -5.98 22.78
N ILE A 187 -11.30 -5.28 23.60
CA ILE A 187 -9.94 -5.69 23.99
C ILE A 187 -9.97 -6.86 24.98
N ASN A 188 -10.97 -6.87 25.87
CA ASN A 188 -11.08 -7.87 26.94
C ASN A 188 -11.89 -9.11 26.54
N SER A 189 -12.43 -9.13 25.32
CA SER A 189 -13.21 -10.26 24.80
C SER A 189 -12.39 -10.98 23.72
N ASP A 190 -12.41 -12.33 23.77
CA ASP A 190 -11.87 -13.20 22.73
C ASP A 190 -12.72 -13.03 21.45
N THR A 191 -12.50 -11.93 20.73
CA THR A 191 -13.29 -11.59 19.56
C THR A 191 -12.75 -12.31 18.34
N THR A 192 -13.61 -13.10 17.69
CA THR A 192 -13.34 -13.68 16.36
C THR A 192 -13.21 -12.55 15.33
N PRO A 193 -12.38 -12.73 14.27
CA PRO A 193 -12.22 -11.71 13.24
C PRO A 193 -13.58 -11.41 12.59
N ILE A 194 -13.94 -10.12 12.49
CA ILE A 194 -15.13 -9.69 11.74
C ILE A 194 -14.85 -10.00 10.26
N ARG A 195 -15.45 -11.06 9.73
CA ARG A 195 -15.27 -11.52 8.34
C ARG A 195 -16.19 -10.80 7.34
N GLU A 196 -17.12 -9.98 7.83
CA GLU A 196 -18.13 -9.30 7.03
C GLU A 196 -18.03 -7.78 7.21
N ILE A 197 -17.21 -7.13 6.36
CA ILE A 197 -17.30 -5.69 6.02
C ILE A 197 -17.11 -5.56 4.53
#